data_AF-A0A2Z6S5B7-F1
#
_entry.id   AF-A0A2Z6S5B7-F1
#
_cell.length_a   1.000
_cell.length_b   1.000
_cell.length_c   1.000
_cell.angle_alpha   90.00
_cell.angle_beta   90.00
_cell.angle_gamma   90.00
#
_symmetry.space_group_name_H-M   'P 1'
#
loop_
_entity.id
_entity.type
_entity.pdbx_description
1 polymer ?
#
loop_
_entity_poly.entity_id
_entity_poly.type
_entity_poly.pdbx_seq_one_letter_code
_entity_poly.pdbx_strand_id
1 'polypeptide(L)'
;MRTAIVKERQQTSSTFQQSKLCNWISKKPQLLKVQPGIKRLNIRVKPKYPALETALVTWVKEKRKNQNAVTRSIIQIKAQTLAQQCQWQVMCSGIRSFRFSNKWLDGFMSQNKLSNRHRTTIAQHLPENLIKK
;
A
#
# COMPACT_ATOMS: atom_id res chain seq x y z
N MET A 1 -22.65 -18.34 68.46
CA MET A 1 -22.98 -18.56 67.04
C MET A 1 -22.19 -17.58 66.19
N ARG A 2 -21.16 -18.02 65.45
CA ARG A 2 -20.33 -17.16 64.59
C ARG A 2 -20.74 -17.39 63.13
N THR A 3 -21.28 -16.37 62.49
CA THR A 3 -21.68 -16.39 61.08
C THR A 3 -20.43 -16.24 60.19
N ALA A 4 -20.17 -17.25 59.36
CA ALA A 4 -19.11 -17.20 58.36
C ALA A 4 -19.62 -16.43 57.13
N ILE A 5 -19.07 -15.24 56.89
CA ILE A 5 -19.29 -14.50 55.64
C ILE A 5 -18.35 -15.11 54.59
N VAL A 6 -18.91 -15.93 53.70
CA VAL A 6 -18.22 -16.41 52.50
C VAL A 6 -18.07 -15.22 51.55
N LYS A 7 -16.86 -14.64 51.49
CA LYS A 7 -16.50 -13.71 50.42
C LYS A 7 -16.35 -14.49 49.12
N GLU A 8 -17.34 -14.36 48.26
CA GLU A 8 -17.34 -14.79 46.88
C GLU A 8 -16.12 -14.18 46.16
N ARG A 9 -15.16 -15.04 45.79
CA ARG A 9 -14.03 -14.64 44.96
C ARG A 9 -14.57 -14.45 43.55
N GLN A 10 -14.77 -13.20 43.13
CA GLN A 10 -14.86 -12.89 41.71
C GLN A 10 -13.50 -13.18 41.08
N GLN A 11 -13.37 -14.39 40.55
CA GLN A 11 -12.30 -14.77 39.64
C GLN A 11 -12.60 -14.05 38.30
N THR A 12 -12.17 -12.79 38.16
CA THR A 12 -12.21 -12.15 36.84
C THR A 12 -11.16 -12.82 35.97
N SER A 13 -11.67 -13.61 35.04
CA SER A 13 -10.91 -14.34 34.07
C SER A 13 -10.08 -13.39 33.20
N SER A 14 -8.88 -13.86 32.88
CA SER A 14 -8.19 -13.58 31.62
C SER A 14 -7.76 -12.14 31.38
N THR A 15 -6.49 -11.85 31.74
CA THR A 15 -5.43 -11.30 30.84
C THR A 15 -5.86 -10.39 29.67
N PHE A 16 -6.86 -9.53 29.87
CA PHE A 16 -7.22 -8.53 28.89
C PHE A 16 -6.20 -7.42 28.99
N GLN A 17 -5.29 -7.41 28.01
CA GLN A 17 -4.22 -6.44 27.92
C GLN A 17 -4.82 -5.03 27.93
N GLN A 18 -4.72 -4.30 29.04
CA GLN A 18 -5.24 -2.93 29.19
C GLN A 18 -4.78 -2.01 28.06
N SER A 19 -3.58 -2.24 27.52
CA SER A 19 -3.04 -1.54 26.35
C SER A 19 -3.91 -1.65 25.10
N LYS A 20 -4.57 -2.81 24.87
CA LYS A 20 -5.48 -3.04 23.75
C LYS A 20 -6.79 -2.27 23.94
N LEU A 21 -7.29 -2.21 25.18
CA LEU A 21 -8.49 -1.44 25.53
C LEU A 21 -8.28 0.05 25.26
N CYS A 22 -7.18 0.61 25.79
CA CYS A 22 -6.86 2.03 25.59
C CYS A 22 -6.73 2.37 24.10
N ASN A 23 -6.05 1.51 23.32
CA ASN A 23 -5.92 1.69 21.87
C ASN A 23 -7.27 1.71 21.14
N TRP A 24 -8.19 0.82 21.54
CA TRP A 24 -9.52 0.76 20.96
C TRP A 24 -10.36 1.98 21.32
N ILE A 25 -10.32 2.43 22.58
CA ILE A 25 -10.99 3.65 23.04
C ILE A 25 -10.49 4.86 22.26
N SER A 26 -9.17 5.03 22.11
CA SER A 26 -8.59 6.14 21.34
C SER A 26 -8.97 6.12 19.85
N LYS A 27 -9.17 4.94 19.25
CA LYS A 27 -9.53 4.79 17.84
C LYS A 27 -11.04 4.72 17.58
N LYS A 28 -11.87 4.54 18.61
CA LYS A 28 -13.33 4.49 18.54
C LYS A 28 -13.94 5.59 17.65
N PRO A 29 -13.59 6.88 17.77
CA PRO A 29 -14.18 7.91 16.91
C PRO A 29 -13.79 7.76 15.43
N GLN A 30 -12.62 7.18 15.12
CA GLN A 30 -12.23 6.88 13.75
C GLN A 30 -12.99 5.66 13.23
N LEU A 31 -13.15 4.62 14.04
CA LEU A 31 -13.87 3.39 13.67
C LEU A 31 -15.35 3.66 13.36
N LEU A 32 -16.00 4.53 14.13
CA LEU A 32 -17.41 4.90 13.93
C LEU A 32 -17.66 5.72 12.65
N LYS A 33 -16.64 6.39 12.11
CA LYS A 33 -16.74 7.15 10.85
C LYS A 33 -16.62 6.27 9.60
N VAL A 34 -16.28 4.99 9.75
CA VAL A 34 -16.01 4.11 8.62
C VAL A 34 -17.26 3.32 8.22
N GLN A 35 -17.41 3.08 6.93
CA GLN A 35 -18.52 2.31 6.38
C GLN A 35 -18.58 0.89 7.00
N PRO A 36 -19.78 0.39 7.38
CA PRO A 36 -19.93 -0.98 7.86
C PRO A 36 -19.47 -1.98 6.79
N GLY A 37 -18.77 -3.05 7.22
CA GLY A 37 -18.22 -4.09 6.33
C GLY A 37 -16.73 -3.96 5.99
N ILE A 38 -16.08 -2.85 6.35
CA ILE A 38 -14.63 -2.67 6.13
C ILE A 38 -13.84 -3.45 7.21
N LYS A 39 -13.21 -4.56 6.81
CA LYS A 39 -12.44 -5.43 7.72
C LYS A 39 -11.18 -4.79 8.31
N ARG A 40 -10.62 -3.75 7.66
CA ARG A 40 -9.35 -3.09 8.06
C ARG A 40 -9.38 -1.61 7.70
N LEU A 41 -9.18 -0.71 8.67
CA LEU A 41 -9.11 0.74 8.42
C LEU A 41 -7.83 1.16 7.69
N ASN A 42 -6.69 0.60 8.11
CA ASN A 42 -5.36 0.95 7.61
C ASN A 42 -4.79 -0.23 6.82
N ILE A 43 -5.29 -0.44 5.60
CA ILE A 43 -4.91 -1.62 4.79
C ILE A 43 -3.46 -1.54 4.32
N ARG A 44 -2.86 -0.35 4.24
CA ARG A 44 -1.56 -0.15 3.57
C ARG A 44 -0.59 0.63 4.44
N VAL A 45 0.64 0.12 4.49
CA VAL A 45 1.79 0.84 5.04
C VAL A 45 2.01 2.07 4.16
N LYS A 46 2.18 3.24 4.78
CA LYS A 46 2.48 4.47 4.04
C LYS A 46 3.83 4.32 3.34
N PRO A 47 3.96 4.79 2.08
CA PRO A 47 5.23 4.76 1.38
C PRO A 47 6.28 5.56 2.14
N LYS A 48 7.53 5.08 2.13
CA LYS A 48 8.64 5.72 2.85
C LYS A 48 8.98 7.09 2.27
N TYR A 49 8.86 7.24 0.95
CA TYR A 49 9.17 8.46 0.20
C TYR A 49 8.01 8.83 -0.73
N PRO A 50 6.93 9.43 -0.21
CA PRO A 50 5.70 9.67 -0.98
C PRO A 50 5.91 10.61 -2.17
N ALA A 51 6.73 11.65 -2.02
CA ALA A 51 7.02 12.61 -3.10
C ALA A 51 7.75 11.94 -4.29
N LEU A 52 8.77 11.14 -3.98
CA LEU A 52 9.53 10.38 -4.97
C LEU A 52 8.64 9.36 -5.70
N GLU A 53 7.84 8.62 -4.94
CA GLU A 53 6.93 7.63 -5.52
C GLU A 53 5.89 8.28 -6.44
N THR A 54 5.39 9.47 -6.11
CA THR A 54 4.45 10.22 -6.94
C THR A 54 5.09 10.59 -8.29
N ALA A 55 6.31 11.15 -8.27
CA ALA A 55 7.05 11.45 -9.50
C ALA A 55 7.34 10.19 -10.34
N LEU A 56 7.69 9.08 -9.69
CA LEU A 56 7.93 7.81 -10.36
C LEU A 56 6.65 7.26 -11.02
N VAL A 57 5.51 7.34 -10.36
CA VAL A 57 4.21 6.92 -10.92
C VAL A 57 3.84 7.76 -12.14
N THR A 58 4.02 9.09 -12.08
CA THR A 58 3.77 9.99 -13.21
C THR A 58 4.64 9.57 -14.40
N TRP A 59 5.92 9.35 -14.18
CA TRP A 59 6.85 8.89 -15.22
C TRP A 59 6.44 7.53 -15.82
N VAL A 60 6.01 6.56 -15.00
CA VAL A 60 5.53 5.26 -15.51
C VAL A 60 4.29 5.45 -16.40
N LYS A 61 3.34 6.29 -15.98
CA LYS A 61 2.12 6.57 -16.75
C LYS A 61 2.44 7.23 -18.09
N GLU A 62 3.33 8.20 -18.11
CA GLU A 62 3.79 8.87 -19.33
C GLU A 62 4.45 7.88 -20.30
N LYS A 63 5.36 7.03 -19.81
CA LYS A 63 6.02 6.03 -20.65
C LYS A 63 5.02 5.05 -21.27
N ARG A 64 4.00 4.62 -20.51
CA ARG A 64 2.94 3.75 -21.00
C ARG A 64 2.00 4.44 -21.99
N LYS A 65 1.72 5.73 -21.80
CA LYS A 65 0.96 6.55 -22.77
C LYS A 65 1.67 6.59 -24.13
N ASN A 66 3.00 6.68 -24.10
CA ASN A 66 3.85 6.66 -25.29
C ASN A 66 4.15 5.24 -25.81
N GLN A 67 3.35 4.23 -25.42
CA GLN A 67 3.48 2.83 -25.81
C GLN A 67 4.82 2.15 -25.49
N ASN A 68 5.62 2.73 -24.59
CA ASN A 68 6.89 2.12 -24.17
C ASN A 68 6.62 1.04 -23.12
N ALA A 69 7.24 -0.12 -23.30
CA ALA A 69 7.24 -1.19 -22.30
C ALA A 69 8.04 -0.74 -21.07
N VAL A 70 7.39 -0.68 -19.91
CA VAL A 70 8.03 -0.36 -18.64
C VAL A 70 8.08 -1.62 -17.80
N THR A 71 9.24 -2.27 -17.77
CA THR A 71 9.49 -3.46 -16.95
C THR A 71 9.87 -3.07 -15.52
N ARG A 72 9.79 -4.06 -14.63
CA ARG A 72 10.13 -3.94 -13.20
C ARG A 72 11.55 -3.41 -12.96
N SER A 73 12.53 -3.90 -13.73
CA SER A 73 13.93 -3.47 -13.61
C SER A 73 14.12 -2.01 -14.01
N ILE A 74 13.45 -1.56 -15.08
CA ILE A 74 13.52 -0.17 -15.54
C ILE A 74 12.96 0.77 -14.46
N ILE A 75 11.88 0.37 -13.76
CA ILE A 75 11.34 1.16 -12.64
C ILE A 75 12.38 1.28 -11.51
N GLN A 76 13.08 0.18 -11.17
CA GLN A 76 14.13 0.21 -10.15
C GLN A 76 15.30 1.10 -10.54
N ILE A 77 15.78 0.99 -11.78
CA ILE A 77 16.85 1.83 -12.32
C ILE A 77 16.40 3.30 -12.26
N LYS A 78 15.18 3.61 -12.71
CA LYS A 78 14.66 4.97 -12.65
C LYS A 78 14.59 5.49 -11.21
N ALA A 79 14.09 4.69 -10.28
CA ALA A 79 14.02 5.08 -8.86
C ALA A 79 15.42 5.36 -8.27
N GLN A 80 16.42 4.53 -8.61
CA GLN A 80 17.82 4.74 -8.21
C GLN A 80 18.39 6.03 -8.82
N THR A 81 18.14 6.28 -10.11
CA THR A 81 18.62 7.53 -10.75
C THR A 81 17.99 8.76 -10.11
N LEU A 82 16.71 8.72 -9.74
CA LEU A 82 16.06 9.81 -9.02
C LEU A 82 16.68 10.01 -7.63
N ALA A 83 16.93 8.92 -6.89
CA ALA A 83 17.58 9.00 -5.58
C ALA A 83 18.99 9.61 -5.62
N GLN A 84 19.68 9.53 -6.75
CA GLN A 84 21.00 10.14 -6.94
C GLN A 84 20.94 11.65 -7.21
N GLN A 85 19.82 12.20 -7.69
CA GLN A 85 19.73 13.63 -7.99
C GLN A 85 19.67 14.48 -6.71
N CYS A 86 20.38 15.62 -6.70
CA CYS A 86 20.46 16.52 -5.55
C CYS A 86 19.09 16.96 -5.02
N GLN A 87 18.14 17.26 -5.92
CA GLN A 87 16.78 17.68 -5.55
C GLN A 87 16.07 16.67 -4.61
N TRP A 88 16.27 15.38 -4.86
CA TRP A 88 15.64 14.32 -4.07
C TRP A 88 16.42 14.02 -2.79
N GLN A 89 17.74 14.22 -2.78
CA GLN A 89 18.56 14.08 -1.58
C GLN A 89 18.22 15.15 -0.54
N VAL A 90 17.94 16.38 -0.98
CA VAL A 90 17.52 17.49 -0.09
C VAL A 90 16.12 17.22 0.47
N MET A 91 15.17 16.77 -0.36
CA MET A 91 13.80 16.49 0.10
C MET A 91 13.67 15.21 0.93
N CYS A 92 14.48 14.19 0.65
CA CYS A 92 14.35 12.86 1.25
C CYS A 92 15.68 12.47 1.93
N SER A 93 15.75 12.68 3.24
CA SER A 93 16.91 12.30 4.04
C SER A 93 17.19 10.80 3.94
N GLY A 94 18.45 10.44 3.65
CA GLY A 94 18.88 9.04 3.57
C GLY A 94 18.37 8.27 2.34
N ILE A 95 17.86 8.95 1.31
CA ILE A 95 17.40 8.28 0.09
C ILE A 95 18.54 7.62 -0.69
N ARG A 96 19.76 8.18 -0.63
CA ARG A 96 20.93 7.66 -1.35
C ARG A 96 21.33 6.24 -0.91
N SER A 97 21.14 5.91 0.36
CA SER A 97 21.39 4.58 0.91
C SER A 97 20.16 3.65 0.83
N PHE A 98 19.03 4.15 0.32
CA PHE A 98 17.82 3.34 0.23
C PHE A 98 17.93 2.27 -0.85
N ARG A 99 17.71 1.01 -0.45
CA ARG A 99 17.70 -0.11 -1.37
C ARG A 99 16.32 -0.30 -1.99
N PHE A 100 16.21 0.01 -3.28
CA PHE A 100 15.02 -0.25 -4.11
C PHE A 100 14.85 -1.76 -4.44
N SER A 101 14.69 -2.58 -3.40
CA SER A 101 14.58 -4.04 -3.47
C SER A 101 13.31 -4.50 -4.21
N ASN A 102 13.26 -5.79 -4.59
CA ASN A 102 12.07 -6.38 -5.19
C ASN A 102 10.84 -6.29 -4.29
N LYS A 103 11.01 -6.48 -2.97
CA LYS A 103 9.93 -6.31 -1.97
C LYS A 103 9.38 -4.89 -1.94
N TRP A 104 10.28 -3.89 -2.01
CA TRP A 104 9.84 -2.50 -2.12
C TRP A 104 9.06 -2.28 -3.42
N LEU A 105 9.54 -2.84 -4.54
CA LEU A 105 8.87 -2.72 -5.83
C LEU A 105 7.47 -3.37 -5.82
N ASP A 106 7.29 -4.54 -5.20
CA ASP A 106 5.97 -5.17 -5.03
C ASP A 106 5.01 -4.26 -4.23
N GLY A 107 5.53 -3.64 -3.16
CA GLY A 107 4.83 -2.62 -2.39
C GLY A 107 4.42 -1.44 -3.26
N PHE A 108 5.39 -0.84 -3.97
CA PHE A 108 5.16 0.28 -4.88
C PHE A 108 4.10 -0.02 -5.95
N MET A 109 4.20 -1.19 -6.61
CA MET A 109 3.25 -1.59 -7.65
C MET A 109 1.84 -1.81 -7.09
N SER A 110 1.73 -2.53 -5.98
CA SER A 110 0.44 -2.83 -5.34
C SER A 110 -0.23 -1.56 -4.78
N GLN A 111 0.56 -0.64 -4.21
CA GLN A 111 0.09 0.66 -3.71
C GLN A 111 -0.50 1.51 -4.83
N ASN A 112 0.19 1.57 -5.97
CA ASN A 112 -0.17 2.43 -7.09
C ASN A 112 -1.05 1.76 -8.16
N LYS A 113 -1.56 0.54 -7.89
CA LYS A 113 -2.39 -0.26 -8.81
C LYS A 113 -1.71 -0.46 -10.19
N LEU A 114 -0.39 -0.57 -10.20
CA LEU A 114 0.39 -0.83 -11.40
C LEU A 114 0.48 -2.34 -11.63
N SER A 115 0.18 -2.79 -12.85
CA SER A 115 0.40 -4.17 -13.28
C SER A 115 1.56 -4.25 -14.28
N ASN A 116 2.15 -5.43 -14.43
CA ASN A 116 3.14 -5.73 -15.48
C ASN A 116 2.50 -6.01 -16.85
N ARG A 117 1.25 -5.58 -17.07
CA ARG A 117 0.53 -5.91 -18.31
C ARG A 117 1.33 -5.43 -19.52
N HIS A 118 1.80 -6.39 -20.31
CA HIS A 118 2.08 -6.17 -21.72
C HIS A 118 0.74 -6.02 -22.43
N ARG A 119 0.67 -5.13 -23.42
CA ARG A 119 -0.48 -5.10 -24.31
C ARG A 119 -0.50 -6.46 -25.02
N THR A 120 -1.50 -7.29 -24.74
CA THR A 120 -1.75 -8.46 -25.59
C THR A 120 -2.02 -7.93 -26.98
N THR A 121 -1.41 -8.53 -27.99
CA THR A 121 -1.78 -8.30 -29.39
C THR A 121 -3.31 -8.35 -29.45
N ILE A 122 -3.92 -7.25 -29.88
CA ILE A 122 -5.36 -7.22 -30.13
C ILE A 122 -5.61 -8.36 -31.11
N ALA A 123 -6.50 -9.31 -30.77
CA ALA A 123 -6.88 -10.38 -31.67
C ALA A 123 -7.25 -9.77 -33.03
N GLN A 124 -6.87 -10.46 -34.11
CA GLN A 124 -6.96 -10.00 -35.50
C GLN A 124 -8.22 -9.16 -35.75
N HIS A 125 -8.06 -8.03 -36.44
CA HIS A 125 -9.17 -7.20 -36.86
C HIS A 125 -10.18 -8.09 -37.58
N LEU A 126 -11.45 -8.05 -37.16
CA LEU A 126 -12.48 -8.87 -37.79
C LEU A 126 -12.56 -8.44 -39.27
N PRO A 127 -12.40 -9.36 -40.24
CA PRO A 127 -12.47 -9.01 -41.64
C PRO A 127 -13.84 -8.40 -41.95
N GLU A 128 -13.85 -7.28 -42.68
CA GLU A 128 -15.07 -6.50 -42.99
C GLU A 128 -16.17 -7.33 -43.66
N ASN A 129 -15.77 -8.42 -44.31
CA ASN A 129 -16.63 -9.38 -45.02
C ASN A 129 -17.64 -10.12 -44.11
N LEU A 130 -17.48 -10.06 -42.78
CA LEU A 130 -18.39 -10.69 -41.81
C LEU A 130 -19.38 -9.70 -41.16
N ILE A 131 -19.26 -8.40 -41.46
CA ILE A 131 -20.22 -7.38 -41.03
C ILE A 131 -21.38 -7.43 -42.04
N LYS A 132 -22.44 -8.19 -41.72
CA LYS A 132 -23.65 -8.24 -42.54
C LYS A 132 -24.20 -6.82 -42.71
N LYS A 133 -24.31 -6.36 -43.96
CA LYS A 133 -25.03 -5.15 -44.36
C LYS A 133 -26.53 -5.30 -44.16
#